data_AF-A0A8B3L9Q4-F1
#
_entry.id   AF-A0A8B3L9Q4-F1
#
_cell.length_a   1.000
_cell.length_b   1.000
_cell.length_c   1.000
_cell.angle_alpha   90.00
_cell.angle_beta   90.00
_cell.angle_gamma   90.00
#
_symmetry.space_group_name_H-M   'P 1'
#
loop_
_entity.id
_entity.type
_entity.pdbx_description
1 polymer ?
#
loop_
_entity_poly.entity_id
_entity_poly.type
_entity_poly.pdbx_seq_one_letter_code
_entity_poly.pdbx_strand_id
1 'polypeptide(L)'
;MSSSGAVTPLPQQPSHGRGPEASDPATRVSCRTWVQPAYRLEANVLSVLDGYVSRRNRPYPVADGGGQMNQSQIEDVLNSLVYALYAQSGRQGAAENRIGNLQVFDHPDAVDHIVKSPALFRKNFSMISALGYSRFNTNDENWAIRREITQDAYLAAARPTQQNAVSEIYTTRLLQSDATLPGIQKALLSASLTIFYRAFGLVGDIEQTLTLIDRVREVLRRLQYFSWVAPTISERDGAVYDARHVVADFAAQLAAEPGAAAEMARFAEKAKAVRGFSPVEEFVMNVFAGVETTVATVLWVIDRLGANEKVQQRIQDEIDTGKPDTPYTDCIVNETMRYLPPIPFLVREVGAETSLDGRQLRAGQLILLSVVGVHQHPAFWVDSKSFDASRKEFIEDTYDRRAFIPFLTGPRMCGGARLGRLEVREAVRAIVRQFTFKRADDVIRFDYGLALRPAAGSSVAVARR
;
A
#
# COMPACT_ATOMS: atom_id res chain seq x y z
N MET A 1 -58.99 -12.09 48.70
CA MET A 1 -57.61 -12.14 49.24
C MET A 1 -56.69 -11.53 48.19
N SER A 2 -56.34 -10.26 48.38
CA SER A 2 -55.53 -9.46 47.47
C SER A 2 -54.33 -8.93 48.23
N SER A 3 -53.13 -9.26 47.78
CA SER A 3 -51.92 -8.49 48.10
C SER A 3 -50.82 -8.81 47.09
N SER A 4 -50.63 -7.86 46.18
CA SER A 4 -49.44 -7.65 45.35
C SER A 4 -48.26 -7.25 46.25
N GLY A 5 -47.15 -7.98 46.17
CA GLY A 5 -45.89 -7.63 46.83
C GLY A 5 -45.06 -6.65 46.00
N ALA A 6 -44.70 -5.53 46.60
CA ALA A 6 -43.87 -4.48 46.02
C ALA A 6 -42.38 -4.89 45.98
N VAL A 7 -41.70 -4.56 44.88
CA VAL A 7 -40.24 -4.62 44.75
C VAL A 7 -39.70 -3.19 44.77
N THR A 8 -38.84 -2.90 45.75
CA THR A 8 -38.19 -1.60 45.96
C THR A 8 -37.10 -1.38 44.89
N PRO A 9 -37.01 -0.21 44.24
CA PRO A 9 -35.94 0.08 43.29
C PRO A 9 -34.63 0.45 44.02
N LEU A 10 -33.51 -0.11 43.54
CA LEU A 10 -32.16 0.28 43.93
C LEU A 10 -31.82 1.70 43.38
N PRO A 11 -31.02 2.50 44.10
CA PRO A 11 -30.73 3.87 43.71
C PRO A 11 -29.82 3.95 42.48
N GLN A 12 -30.19 4.83 41.55
CA GLN A 12 -29.42 5.14 40.34
C GLN A 12 -28.06 5.77 40.71
N GLN A 13 -26.98 5.19 40.22
CA GLN A 13 -25.67 5.85 40.19
C GLN A 13 -25.65 6.92 39.08
N PRO A 14 -24.99 8.06 39.29
CA PRO A 14 -24.97 9.15 38.31
C PRO A 14 -24.22 8.75 37.04
N SER A 15 -24.91 8.85 35.91
CA SER A 15 -24.31 8.76 34.59
C SER A 15 -23.36 9.95 34.39
N HIS A 16 -22.05 9.71 34.49
CA HIS A 16 -21.07 10.63 33.91
C HIS A 16 -21.09 10.48 32.38
N GLY A 17 -22.12 11.05 31.76
CA GLY A 17 -22.08 11.36 30.34
C GLY A 17 -21.04 12.46 30.11
N ARG A 18 -19.84 12.09 29.65
CA ARG A 18 -19.02 13.03 28.90
C ARG A 18 -19.47 12.93 27.45
N GLY A 19 -20.02 14.03 26.93
CA GLY A 19 -20.36 14.15 25.52
C GLY A 19 -19.11 13.98 24.64
N PRO A 20 -19.29 13.72 23.33
CA PRO A 20 -18.18 13.52 22.41
C PRO A 20 -17.37 14.83 22.32
N GLU A 21 -16.07 14.76 22.60
CA GLU A 21 -15.15 15.83 22.22
C GLU A 21 -15.25 16.02 20.70
N ALA A 22 -15.57 17.23 20.27
CA ALA A 22 -15.48 17.61 18.86
C ALA A 22 -14.03 17.40 18.38
N SER A 23 -13.84 17.11 17.09
CA SER A 23 -12.51 17.05 16.47
C SER A 23 -11.64 18.22 16.93
N ASP A 24 -10.52 17.97 17.60
CA ASP A 24 -9.64 19.02 18.11
C ASP A 24 -9.06 19.82 16.92
N PRO A 25 -9.39 21.11 16.75
CA PRO A 25 -8.84 21.91 15.66
C PRO A 25 -7.30 21.96 15.67
N ALA A 26 -6.68 21.71 16.83
CA ALA A 26 -5.22 21.72 16.99
C ALA A 26 -4.50 20.49 16.40
N THR A 27 -5.22 19.41 16.10
CA THR A 27 -4.66 18.18 15.51
C THR A 27 -4.92 18.07 14.01
N ARG A 28 -5.74 18.96 13.44
CA ARG A 28 -5.87 19.10 11.98
C ARG A 28 -4.56 19.54 11.38
N VAL A 29 -4.10 18.80 10.38
CA VAL A 29 -2.94 19.19 9.57
C VAL A 29 -3.49 19.80 8.28
N SER A 30 -3.44 21.12 8.18
CA SER A 30 -3.74 21.81 6.91
C SER A 30 -2.69 21.39 5.87
N CYS A 31 -3.00 20.40 5.03
CA CYS A 31 -2.19 20.06 3.86
C CYS A 31 -2.36 21.15 2.80
N ARG A 32 -1.65 22.28 2.93
CA ARG A 32 -1.59 23.26 1.85
C ARG A 32 -0.71 22.71 0.74
N THR A 33 -1.36 22.47 -0.41
CA THR A 33 -0.80 22.29 -1.75
C THR A 33 0.18 21.14 -1.93
N TRP A 34 -0.26 20.11 -2.66
CA TRP A 34 0.63 19.37 -3.56
C TRP A 34 1.39 20.41 -4.38
N VAL A 35 2.72 20.37 -4.40
CA VAL A 35 3.42 20.96 -5.54
C VAL A 35 3.07 20.03 -6.70
N GLN A 36 2.04 20.39 -7.47
CA GLN A 36 2.08 20.09 -8.89
C GLN A 36 3.26 20.91 -9.40
N PRO A 37 4.38 20.31 -9.79
CA PRO A 37 5.55 21.09 -10.18
C PRO A 37 5.31 21.74 -11.55
N ALA A 38 4.32 22.62 -11.71
CA ALA A 38 3.83 23.03 -13.04
C ALA A 38 3.71 21.85 -14.03
N TYR A 39 3.44 20.62 -13.54
CA TYR A 39 3.19 19.47 -14.39
C TYR A 39 1.79 19.68 -14.96
N ARG A 40 1.72 20.41 -16.06
CA ARG A 40 0.77 20.03 -17.10
C ARG A 40 1.02 18.55 -17.31
N LEU A 41 -0.02 17.71 -17.26
CA LEU A 41 0.01 16.43 -17.95
C LEU A 41 0.54 16.75 -19.35
N GLU A 42 1.85 16.59 -19.57
CA GLU A 42 2.45 17.06 -20.80
C GLU A 42 1.71 16.34 -21.92
N ALA A 43 1.52 17.01 -23.06
CA ALA A 43 0.92 16.38 -24.22
C ALA A 43 1.59 15.02 -24.52
N ASN A 44 2.87 14.88 -24.16
CA ASN A 44 3.64 13.63 -24.19
C ASN A 44 3.08 12.52 -23.28
N VAL A 45 2.78 12.77 -22.00
CA VAL A 45 2.26 11.74 -21.07
C VAL A 45 0.85 11.30 -21.48
N LEU A 46 -0.02 12.24 -21.85
CA LEU A 46 -1.34 11.90 -22.37
C LEU A 46 -1.25 11.16 -23.71
N SER A 47 -0.36 11.59 -24.62
CA SER A 47 -0.14 10.89 -25.90
C SER A 47 0.40 9.46 -25.73
N VAL A 48 1.24 9.23 -24.71
CA VAL A 48 1.76 7.90 -24.36
C VAL A 48 0.63 7.00 -23.86
N LEU A 49 -0.20 7.51 -22.95
CA LEU A 49 -1.36 6.78 -22.43
C LEU A 49 -2.45 6.57 -23.50
N ASP A 50 -2.63 7.52 -24.42
CA ASP A 50 -3.55 7.43 -25.54
C ASP A 50 -3.08 6.40 -26.59
N GLY A 51 -1.76 6.34 -26.84
CA GLY A 51 -1.13 5.38 -27.74
C GLY A 51 -1.11 3.93 -27.23
N TYR A 52 -1.16 3.73 -25.91
CA TYR A 52 -1.13 2.40 -25.30
C TYR A 52 -2.39 1.56 -25.57
N VAL A 53 -3.58 2.17 -25.47
CA VAL A 53 -4.87 1.46 -25.65
C VAL A 53 -5.16 1.14 -27.12
N SER A 54 -4.65 1.94 -28.06
CA SER A 54 -4.92 1.77 -29.50
C SER A 54 -4.09 0.67 -30.18
N ARG A 55 -3.02 0.18 -29.55
CA ARG A 55 -2.02 -0.71 -30.20
C ARG A 55 -2.15 -2.20 -29.87
N ARG A 56 -3.12 -2.60 -29.04
CA ARG A 56 -3.23 -3.98 -28.51
C ARG A 56 -3.62 -5.05 -29.54
N ASN A 57 -3.94 -4.67 -30.78
CA ASN A 57 -4.23 -5.57 -31.91
C ASN A 57 -3.15 -5.61 -33.00
N ARG A 58 -1.94 -5.07 -32.77
CA ARG A 58 -0.84 -5.16 -33.75
C ARG A 58 0.43 -5.77 -33.11
N PRO A 59 1.13 -6.67 -33.82
CA PRO A 59 2.48 -7.05 -33.42
C PRO A 59 3.33 -5.77 -33.35
N TYR A 60 4.03 -5.62 -32.23
CA TYR A 60 4.81 -4.45 -31.82
C TYR A 60 5.51 -3.75 -33.00
N PRO A 61 5.20 -2.47 -33.32
CA PRO A 61 6.11 -1.68 -34.13
C PRO A 61 7.27 -1.21 -33.24
N VAL A 62 8.49 -1.56 -33.64
CA VAL A 62 9.74 -1.04 -33.09
C VAL A 62 9.72 0.48 -33.24
N ALA A 63 9.90 1.22 -32.16
CA ALA A 63 10.15 2.65 -32.25
C ALA A 63 11.61 2.85 -32.68
N ASP A 64 11.83 3.23 -33.95
CA ASP A 64 13.10 3.77 -34.41
C ASP A 64 13.25 5.20 -33.87
N GLY A 65 13.78 5.31 -32.66
CA GLY A 65 14.02 6.58 -31.98
C GLY A 65 15.01 6.39 -30.84
N GLY A 66 16.30 6.47 -31.16
CA GLY A 66 17.41 6.22 -30.24
C GLY A 66 17.61 7.30 -29.18
N GLY A 67 16.98 7.12 -28.02
CA GLY A 67 17.41 7.73 -26.76
C GLY A 67 17.37 6.66 -25.67
N GLN A 68 18.48 6.46 -24.95
CA GLN A 68 18.47 5.62 -23.74
C GLN A 68 17.50 6.23 -22.71
N MET A 69 16.55 5.43 -22.24
CA MET A 69 15.63 5.83 -21.17
C MET A 69 16.41 6.19 -19.91
N ASN A 70 16.18 7.38 -19.38
CA ASN A 70 16.79 7.80 -18.11
C ASN A 70 15.80 7.65 -16.94
N GLN A 71 16.31 7.51 -15.72
CA GLN A 71 15.51 7.27 -14.52
C GLN A 71 14.46 8.36 -14.25
N SER A 72 14.78 9.63 -14.56
CA SER A 72 13.86 10.75 -14.38
C SER A 72 12.58 10.59 -15.20
N GLN A 73 12.71 10.20 -16.47
CA GLN A 73 11.55 9.99 -17.36
C GLN A 73 10.59 8.92 -16.83
N ILE A 74 11.14 7.84 -16.26
CA ILE A 74 10.34 6.77 -15.66
C ILE A 74 9.55 7.29 -14.46
N GLU A 75 10.24 7.99 -13.55
CA GLU A 75 9.65 8.57 -12.35
C GLU A 75 8.58 9.61 -12.72
N ASP A 76 8.83 10.44 -13.73
CA ASP A 76 7.90 11.46 -14.21
C ASP A 76 6.56 10.87 -14.70
N VAL A 77 6.60 9.82 -15.53
CA VAL A 77 5.38 9.17 -16.04
C VAL A 77 4.59 8.50 -14.91
N LEU A 78 5.27 7.74 -14.05
CA LEU A 78 4.62 7.02 -12.96
C LEU A 78 4.02 7.97 -11.92
N ASN A 79 4.75 9.02 -11.54
CA ASN A 79 4.26 10.02 -10.59
C ASN A 79 3.12 10.84 -11.18
N SER A 80 3.18 11.19 -12.48
CA SER A 80 2.11 11.94 -13.17
C SER A 80 0.78 11.20 -13.14
N LEU A 81 0.79 9.87 -13.24
CA LEU A 81 -0.42 9.06 -13.10
C LEU A 81 -1.06 9.25 -11.72
N VAL A 82 -0.26 9.22 -10.66
CA VAL A 82 -0.73 9.41 -9.27
C VAL A 82 -1.20 10.86 -9.04
N TYR A 83 -0.47 11.86 -9.55
CA TYR A 83 -0.91 13.27 -9.47
C TYR A 83 -2.26 13.49 -10.15
N ALA A 84 -2.50 12.85 -11.29
CA ALA A 84 -3.78 12.93 -11.98
C ALA A 84 -4.93 12.38 -11.12
N LEU A 85 -4.71 11.28 -10.38
CA LEU A 85 -5.71 10.72 -9.45
C LEU A 85 -6.06 11.69 -8.32
N TYR A 86 -5.07 12.33 -7.70
CA TYR A 86 -5.31 13.36 -6.67
C TYR A 86 -5.96 14.64 -7.23
N ALA A 87 -5.68 14.98 -8.49
CA ALA A 87 -6.31 16.12 -9.15
C ALA A 87 -7.80 15.85 -9.45
N GLN A 88 -8.15 14.60 -9.80
CA GLN A 88 -9.51 14.16 -10.09
C GLN A 88 -10.31 13.84 -8.82
N SER A 89 -9.66 13.44 -7.73
CA SER A 89 -10.32 13.08 -6.47
C SER A 89 -11.09 14.25 -5.83
N GLY A 90 -12.11 13.93 -5.03
CA GLY A 90 -12.88 14.91 -4.29
C GLY A 90 -13.90 15.70 -5.13
N ARG A 91 -14.08 15.39 -6.42
CA ARG A 91 -15.08 16.01 -7.29
C ARG A 91 -16.42 15.26 -7.19
N GLN A 92 -17.54 15.98 -7.21
CA GLN A 92 -18.88 15.40 -7.37
C GLN A 92 -19.37 15.59 -8.80
N GLY A 93 -20.04 14.58 -9.36
CA GLY A 93 -20.58 14.61 -10.72
C GLY A 93 -19.70 13.90 -11.74
N ALA A 94 -20.19 12.79 -12.27
CA ALA A 94 -19.52 11.91 -13.21
C ALA A 94 -19.50 12.49 -14.64
N ALA A 95 -18.73 13.54 -14.88
CA ALA A 95 -18.11 13.67 -16.20
C ALA A 95 -17.09 12.52 -16.35
N GLU A 96 -16.95 11.94 -17.54
CA GLU A 96 -16.11 10.74 -17.77
C GLU A 96 -14.71 10.88 -17.11
N ASN A 97 -14.54 10.27 -15.93
CA ASN A 97 -13.24 10.23 -15.25
C ASN A 97 -12.31 9.36 -16.09
N ARG A 98 -11.32 9.99 -16.71
CA ARG A 98 -10.36 9.34 -17.60
C ARG A 98 -8.96 9.87 -17.37
N ILE A 99 -7.97 9.01 -17.61
CA ILE A 99 -6.58 9.42 -17.77
C ILE A 99 -6.12 8.88 -19.13
N GLY A 100 -5.99 9.79 -20.11
CA GLY A 100 -5.92 9.42 -21.52
C GLY A 100 -7.14 8.57 -21.93
N ASN A 101 -6.89 7.44 -22.58
CA ASN A 101 -7.94 6.50 -22.98
C ASN A 101 -8.45 5.56 -21.87
N LEU A 102 -7.86 5.57 -20.67
CA LEU A 102 -8.25 4.69 -19.56
C LEU A 102 -9.47 5.25 -18.82
N GLN A 103 -10.52 4.44 -18.69
CA GLN A 103 -11.64 4.77 -17.81
C GLN A 103 -11.24 4.57 -16.35
N VAL A 104 -11.50 5.59 -15.52
CA VAL A 104 -11.18 5.61 -14.09
C VAL A 104 -12.46 5.48 -13.27
N PHE A 105 -12.48 4.52 -12.35
CA PHE A 105 -13.54 4.32 -11.37
C PHE A 105 -13.02 4.68 -9.98
N ASP A 106 -13.72 5.61 -9.32
CA ASP A 106 -13.37 6.16 -8.00
C ASP A 106 -14.57 6.19 -7.04
N HIS A 107 -15.79 5.94 -7.51
CA HIS A 107 -16.95 5.82 -6.64
C HIS A 107 -16.87 4.51 -5.82
N PRO A 108 -17.02 4.55 -4.47
CA PRO A 108 -16.90 3.37 -3.61
C PRO A 108 -17.75 2.17 -4.06
N ASP A 109 -18.98 2.38 -4.51
CA ASP A 109 -19.87 1.29 -4.97
C ASP A 109 -19.36 0.60 -6.23
N ALA A 110 -18.91 1.38 -7.22
CA ALA A 110 -18.39 0.84 -8.46
C ALA A 110 -17.10 0.06 -8.22
N VAL A 111 -16.20 0.60 -7.41
CA VAL A 111 -14.96 -0.07 -7.04
C VAL A 111 -15.25 -1.35 -6.25
N ASP A 112 -16.17 -1.33 -5.28
CA ASP A 112 -16.58 -2.50 -4.51
C ASP A 112 -17.16 -3.61 -5.42
N HIS A 113 -18.03 -3.23 -6.37
CA HIS A 113 -18.56 -4.15 -7.38
C HIS A 113 -17.46 -4.78 -8.24
N ILE A 114 -16.53 -3.97 -8.74
CA ILE A 114 -15.42 -4.43 -9.60
C ILE A 114 -14.53 -5.43 -8.84
N VAL A 115 -14.08 -5.09 -7.62
CA VAL A 115 -13.13 -5.94 -6.88
C VAL A 115 -13.78 -7.22 -6.34
N LYS A 116 -15.10 -7.24 -6.15
CA LYS A 116 -15.88 -8.43 -5.79
C LYS A 116 -16.26 -9.31 -6.99
N SER A 117 -15.98 -8.86 -8.21
CA SER A 117 -16.31 -9.58 -9.45
C SER A 117 -15.05 -10.01 -10.23
N PRO A 118 -14.13 -10.80 -9.64
CA PRO A 118 -12.81 -11.08 -10.22
C PRO A 118 -12.83 -11.94 -11.50
N ALA A 119 -13.94 -12.62 -11.78
CA ALA A 119 -14.12 -13.34 -13.04
C ALA A 119 -14.37 -12.36 -14.22
N LEU A 120 -15.13 -11.29 -13.96
CA LEU A 120 -15.44 -10.24 -14.93
C LEU A 120 -14.35 -9.17 -15.00
N PHE A 121 -13.73 -8.82 -13.88
CA PHE A 121 -12.66 -7.83 -13.83
C PHE A 121 -11.37 -8.50 -13.35
N ARG A 122 -10.61 -9.00 -14.34
CA ARG A 122 -9.45 -9.84 -14.12
C ARG A 122 -8.24 -8.98 -13.78
N LYS A 123 -7.34 -9.52 -12.97
CA LYS A 123 -6.07 -8.87 -12.68
C LYS A 123 -5.17 -8.98 -13.93
N ASN A 124 -4.69 -7.85 -14.46
CA ASN A 124 -3.74 -7.85 -15.58
C ASN A 124 -2.43 -7.17 -15.15
N PHE A 125 -1.37 -7.95 -15.07
CA PHE A 125 -0.03 -7.51 -14.69
C PHE A 125 1.03 -8.26 -15.52
N SER A 126 0.82 -8.36 -16.84
CA SER A 126 1.69 -9.13 -17.74
C SER A 126 3.16 -8.68 -17.79
N MET A 127 3.50 -7.52 -17.22
CA MET A 127 4.89 -7.03 -17.19
C MET A 127 5.63 -7.38 -15.91
N ILE A 128 4.96 -7.46 -14.74
CA ILE A 128 5.64 -7.90 -13.50
C ILE A 128 5.91 -9.41 -13.48
N SER A 129 5.36 -10.17 -14.43
CA SER A 129 5.66 -11.60 -14.59
C SER A 129 7.12 -11.88 -14.97
N ALA A 130 7.91 -10.86 -15.33
CA ALA A 130 9.35 -11.00 -15.49
C ALA A 130 10.06 -11.40 -14.18
N LEU A 131 9.49 -11.06 -13.02
CA LEU A 131 9.94 -11.53 -11.70
C LEU A 131 9.31 -12.89 -11.30
N GLY A 132 8.54 -13.49 -12.21
CA GLY A 132 7.86 -14.76 -11.99
C GLY A 132 6.35 -14.65 -11.81
N TYR A 133 5.69 -15.80 -11.79
CA TYR A 133 4.25 -15.87 -11.52
C TYR A 133 4.03 -16.07 -10.01
N SER A 134 3.08 -15.32 -9.44
CA SER A 134 2.73 -15.37 -8.01
C SER A 134 1.25 -15.13 -7.76
N ARG A 135 0.79 -15.21 -6.51
CA ARG A 135 -0.58 -14.79 -6.13
C ARG A 135 -0.90 -13.33 -6.50
N PHE A 136 0.11 -12.52 -6.82
CA PHE A 136 -0.07 -11.11 -7.17
C PHE A 136 -0.24 -10.86 -8.67
N ASN A 137 -0.05 -11.83 -9.56
CA ASN A 137 -0.25 -11.63 -11.00
C ASN A 137 -0.99 -12.79 -11.69
N THR A 138 -1.53 -13.73 -10.91
CA THR A 138 -2.34 -14.86 -11.40
C THR A 138 -3.84 -14.65 -11.15
N ASN A 139 -4.66 -15.42 -11.87
CA ASN A 139 -6.11 -15.42 -11.72
C ASN A 139 -6.68 -16.82 -11.45
N ASP A 140 -7.98 -16.87 -11.16
CA ASP A 140 -8.78 -18.09 -11.03
C ASP A 140 -8.18 -19.15 -10.08
N GLU A 141 -8.23 -20.43 -10.46
CA GLU A 141 -7.74 -21.56 -9.66
C GLU A 141 -6.25 -21.43 -9.32
N ASN A 142 -5.42 -21.02 -10.28
CA ASN A 142 -3.99 -20.78 -10.05
C ASN A 142 -3.75 -19.75 -8.94
N TRP A 143 -4.56 -18.69 -8.89
CA TRP A 143 -4.49 -17.71 -7.82
C TRP A 143 -4.96 -18.29 -6.48
N ALA A 144 -6.06 -19.04 -6.48
CA ALA A 144 -6.62 -19.62 -5.27
C ALA A 144 -5.61 -20.56 -4.59
N ILE A 145 -4.97 -21.45 -5.35
CA ILE A 145 -3.91 -22.33 -4.86
C ILE A 145 -2.75 -21.52 -4.26
N ARG A 146 -2.23 -20.53 -5.00
CA ARG A 146 -1.11 -19.69 -4.53
C ARG A 146 -1.45 -18.89 -3.27
N ARG A 147 -2.71 -18.45 -3.13
CA ARG A 147 -3.19 -17.80 -1.91
C ARG A 147 -3.07 -18.71 -0.69
N GLU A 148 -3.48 -19.97 -0.80
CA GLU A 148 -3.45 -20.94 0.30
C GLU A 148 -2.02 -21.33 0.75
N ILE A 149 -1.01 -21.08 -0.09
CA ILE A 149 0.39 -21.37 0.26
C ILE A 149 0.85 -20.53 1.45
N THR A 150 0.54 -19.23 1.43
CA THR A 150 1.06 -18.23 2.37
C THR A 150 0.05 -17.73 3.40
N GLN A 151 -1.25 -17.99 3.21
CA GLN A 151 -2.29 -17.38 4.04
C GLN A 151 -2.20 -17.77 5.53
N ASP A 152 -1.94 -19.04 5.83
CA ASP A 152 -1.84 -19.53 7.22
C ASP A 152 -0.68 -18.90 7.97
N ALA A 153 0.48 -18.75 7.31
CA ALA A 153 1.67 -18.12 7.86
C ALA A 153 1.38 -16.67 8.29
N TYR A 154 0.72 -15.90 7.44
CA TYR A 154 0.33 -14.51 7.76
C TYR A 154 -0.69 -14.43 8.88
N LEU A 155 -1.69 -15.32 8.91
CA LEU A 155 -2.67 -15.34 9.99
C LEU A 155 -2.03 -15.71 11.33
N ALA A 156 -1.09 -16.66 11.33
CA ALA A 156 -0.36 -17.08 12.52
C ALA A 156 0.56 -15.97 13.07
N ALA A 157 1.27 -15.27 12.18
CA ALA A 157 2.16 -14.14 12.49
C ALA A 157 1.39 -12.90 12.98
N ALA A 158 0.13 -12.75 12.58
CA ALA A 158 -0.72 -11.62 12.99
C ALA A 158 -1.52 -11.86 14.28
N ARG A 159 -1.32 -12.98 14.99
CA ARG A 159 -2.06 -13.27 16.23
C ARG A 159 -1.70 -12.24 17.31
N PRO A 160 -2.65 -11.87 18.20
CA PRO A 160 -2.36 -10.93 19.30
C PRO A 160 -1.16 -11.33 20.17
N THR A 161 -0.91 -12.64 20.34
CA THR A 161 0.24 -13.16 21.08
C THR A 161 1.60 -12.81 20.46
N GLN A 162 1.65 -12.41 19.18
CA GLN A 162 2.86 -11.99 18.49
C GLN A 162 3.16 -10.50 18.67
N GLN A 163 2.23 -9.71 19.23
CA GLN A 163 2.35 -8.25 19.31
C GLN A 163 3.63 -7.80 20.02
N ASN A 164 3.95 -8.40 21.17
CA ASN A 164 5.16 -8.05 21.93
C ASN A 164 6.44 -8.33 21.12
N ALA A 165 6.51 -9.47 20.44
CA ALA A 165 7.65 -9.84 19.61
C ALA A 165 7.83 -8.87 18.43
N VAL A 166 6.73 -8.47 17.76
CA VAL A 166 6.76 -7.48 16.68
C VAL A 166 7.22 -6.11 17.21
N SER A 167 6.68 -5.65 18.34
CA SER A 167 7.08 -4.41 18.99
C SER A 167 8.57 -4.40 19.36
N GLU A 168 9.08 -5.50 19.90
CA GLU A 168 10.48 -5.63 20.30
C GLU A 168 11.44 -5.59 19.09
N ILE A 169 11.09 -6.24 17.98
CA ILE A 169 11.88 -6.21 16.74
C ILE A 169 12.01 -4.76 16.25
N TYR A 170 10.90 -4.04 16.10
CA TYR A 170 10.95 -2.63 15.66
C TYR A 170 11.73 -1.76 16.63
N THR A 171 11.44 -1.88 17.93
CA THR A 171 12.11 -1.08 18.97
C THR A 171 13.62 -1.28 18.91
N THR A 172 14.09 -2.54 18.85
CA THR A 172 15.51 -2.88 18.83
C THR A 172 16.22 -2.35 17.59
N ARG A 173 15.64 -2.56 16.39
CA ARG A 173 16.24 -2.09 15.14
C ARG A 173 16.33 -0.57 15.08
N LEU A 174 15.30 0.12 15.55
CA LEU A 174 15.26 1.59 15.60
C LEU A 174 16.24 2.17 16.63
N LEU A 175 16.44 1.51 17.77
CA LEU A 175 17.42 1.95 18.78
C LEU A 175 18.84 1.94 18.22
N GLN A 176 19.15 0.96 17.37
CA GLN A 176 20.45 0.78 16.72
C GLN A 176 20.64 1.66 15.47
N SER A 177 19.57 2.32 15.00
CA SER A 177 19.61 3.13 13.78
C SER A 177 20.19 4.51 14.03
N ASP A 178 20.76 5.16 13.01
CA ASP A 178 21.09 6.58 13.08
C ASP A 178 19.83 7.43 13.15
N ALA A 179 19.90 8.59 13.82
CA ALA A 179 18.80 9.56 13.90
C ALA A 179 18.65 10.37 12.59
N THR A 180 18.56 9.66 11.47
CA THR A 180 18.36 10.21 10.13
C THR A 180 17.22 9.45 9.45
N LEU A 181 16.53 10.08 8.50
CA LEU A 181 15.44 9.41 7.78
C LEU A 181 15.93 8.15 7.02
N PRO A 182 17.11 8.15 6.34
CA PRO A 182 17.65 6.92 5.74
C PRO A 182 17.99 5.83 6.77
N GLY A 183 18.54 6.20 7.93
CA GLY A 183 18.84 5.26 9.02
C GLY A 183 17.57 4.59 9.56
N ILE A 184 16.53 5.38 9.82
CA ILE A 184 15.22 4.89 10.24
C ILE A 184 14.60 4.01 9.16
N GLN A 185 14.63 4.41 7.89
CA GLN A 185 14.11 3.61 6.78
C GLN A 185 14.80 2.23 6.71
N LYS A 186 16.14 2.18 6.80
CA LYS A 186 16.89 0.92 6.81
C LYS A 186 16.47 0.04 8.00
N ALA A 187 16.30 0.62 9.19
CA ALA A 187 15.86 -0.12 10.37
C ALA A 187 14.42 -0.65 10.23
N LEU A 188 13.50 0.13 9.65
CA LEU A 188 12.14 -0.30 9.37
C LEU A 188 12.10 -1.47 8.37
N LEU A 189 12.89 -1.40 7.30
CA LEU A 189 13.02 -2.49 6.33
C LEU A 189 13.61 -3.74 6.99
N SER A 190 14.68 -3.59 7.79
CA SER A 190 15.31 -4.68 8.53
C SER A 190 14.34 -5.38 9.49
N ALA A 191 13.55 -4.59 10.23
CA ALA A 191 12.52 -5.10 11.13
C ALA A 191 11.42 -5.86 10.38
N SER A 192 10.86 -5.26 9.33
CA SER A 192 9.77 -5.88 8.55
C SER A 192 10.23 -7.15 7.83
N LEU A 193 11.45 -7.17 7.29
CA LEU A 193 12.07 -8.39 6.76
C LEU A 193 12.21 -9.48 7.83
N THR A 194 12.71 -9.11 9.01
CA THR A 194 12.85 -10.06 10.13
C THR A 194 11.50 -10.70 10.47
N ILE A 195 10.43 -9.90 10.52
CA ILE A 195 9.07 -10.39 10.80
C ILE A 195 8.57 -11.28 9.67
N PHE A 196 8.81 -10.89 8.41
CA PHE A 196 8.43 -11.67 7.24
C PHE A 196 9.09 -13.06 7.23
N TYR A 197 10.42 -13.15 7.39
CA TYR A 197 11.12 -14.44 7.43
C TYR A 197 10.61 -15.30 8.59
N ARG A 198 10.42 -14.72 9.78
CA ARG A 198 9.87 -15.43 10.94
C ARG A 198 8.47 -15.97 10.71
N ALA A 199 7.62 -15.29 9.92
CA ALA A 199 6.29 -15.77 9.58
C ALA A 199 6.33 -17.12 8.82
N PHE A 200 7.42 -17.39 8.11
CA PHE A 200 7.69 -18.64 7.40
C PHE A 200 8.65 -19.58 8.16
N GLY A 201 8.95 -19.29 9.43
CA GLY A 201 9.87 -20.08 10.23
C GLY A 201 11.34 -19.98 9.81
N LEU A 202 11.71 -18.89 9.13
CA LEU A 202 13.06 -18.62 8.64
C LEU A 202 13.73 -17.52 9.46
N VAL A 203 15.06 -17.45 9.42
CA VAL A 203 15.86 -16.39 10.04
C VAL A 203 16.15 -15.29 9.01
N GLY A 204 16.65 -15.68 7.83
CA GLY A 204 16.98 -14.82 6.71
C GLY A 204 18.25 -13.99 6.91
N ASP A 205 19.05 -13.86 5.86
CA ASP A 205 20.14 -12.88 5.82
C ASP A 205 19.57 -11.48 5.50
N ILE A 206 19.24 -10.74 6.56
CA ILE A 206 18.54 -9.45 6.44
C ILE A 206 19.39 -8.41 5.71
N GLU A 207 20.69 -8.30 5.99
CA GLU A 207 21.54 -7.30 5.34
C GLU A 207 21.69 -7.61 3.85
N GLN A 208 21.92 -8.87 3.49
CA GLN A 208 22.03 -9.27 2.09
C GLN A 208 20.68 -9.15 1.36
N THR A 209 19.56 -9.44 2.04
CA THR A 209 18.21 -9.23 1.47
C THR A 209 17.92 -7.75 1.21
N LEU A 210 18.33 -6.84 2.10
CA LEU A 210 18.16 -5.40 1.91
C LEU A 210 18.83 -4.92 0.61
N THR A 211 20.01 -5.44 0.27
CA THR A 211 20.68 -5.08 -1.00
C THR A 211 19.90 -5.53 -2.24
N LEU A 212 19.14 -6.62 -2.14
CA LEU A 212 18.28 -7.08 -3.22
C LEU A 212 17.02 -6.23 -3.34
N ILE A 213 16.49 -5.71 -2.22
CA ILE A 213 15.22 -4.97 -2.25
C ILE A 213 15.29 -3.76 -3.19
N ASP A 214 16.36 -2.98 -3.11
CA ASP A 214 16.53 -1.80 -3.96
C ASP A 214 16.58 -2.18 -5.45
N ARG A 215 17.34 -3.23 -5.78
CA ARG A 215 17.40 -3.78 -7.15
C ARG A 215 16.04 -4.24 -7.65
N VAL A 216 15.23 -4.87 -6.79
CA VAL A 216 13.89 -5.31 -7.17
C VAL A 216 12.97 -4.13 -7.41
N ARG A 217 13.04 -3.08 -6.58
CA ARG A 217 12.29 -1.85 -6.78
C ARG A 217 12.64 -1.22 -8.13
N GLU A 218 13.93 -1.17 -8.49
CA GLU A 218 14.37 -0.65 -9.80
C GLU A 218 13.85 -1.46 -10.98
N VAL A 219 13.88 -2.80 -10.88
CA VAL A 219 13.28 -3.70 -11.86
C VAL A 219 11.77 -3.45 -11.97
N LEU A 220 11.06 -3.48 -10.84
CA LEU A 220 9.61 -3.27 -10.80
C LEU A 220 9.20 -1.93 -11.36
N ARG A 221 9.95 -0.86 -11.05
CA ARG A 221 9.68 0.48 -11.57
C ARG A 221 9.74 0.50 -13.10
N ARG A 222 10.75 -0.14 -13.71
CA ARG A 222 10.87 -0.28 -15.17
C ARG A 222 9.72 -1.10 -15.75
N LEU A 223 9.39 -2.24 -15.14
CA LEU A 223 8.28 -3.09 -15.59
C LEU A 223 6.91 -2.40 -15.46
N GLN A 224 6.72 -1.60 -14.41
CA GLN A 224 5.54 -0.78 -14.21
C GLN A 224 5.45 0.30 -15.28
N TYR A 225 6.56 0.98 -15.60
CA TYR A 225 6.63 1.96 -16.68
C TYR A 225 6.30 1.32 -18.04
N PHE A 226 6.79 0.12 -18.32
CA PHE A 226 6.46 -0.62 -19.55
C PHE A 226 5.00 -1.07 -19.64
N SER A 227 4.25 -0.97 -18.55
CA SER A 227 2.79 -1.15 -18.57
C SER A 227 2.07 0.06 -19.16
N TRP A 228 2.76 1.18 -19.40
CA TRP A 228 2.19 2.41 -19.95
C TRP A 228 2.91 2.88 -21.21
N VAL A 229 4.19 2.55 -21.34
CA VAL A 229 5.06 2.98 -22.44
C VAL A 229 5.65 1.75 -23.12
N ALA A 230 5.57 1.66 -24.44
CA ALA A 230 6.15 0.54 -25.16
C ALA A 230 7.69 0.60 -25.08
N PRO A 231 8.37 -0.44 -24.52
CA PRO A 231 9.83 -0.48 -24.52
C PRO A 231 10.37 -0.88 -25.89
N THR A 232 11.60 -0.46 -26.19
CA THR A 232 12.43 -1.09 -27.22
C THR A 232 12.73 -2.56 -26.83
N ILE A 233 13.21 -3.35 -27.80
CA ILE A 233 13.60 -4.75 -27.55
C ILE A 233 14.74 -4.79 -26.50
N SER A 234 15.75 -3.94 -26.64
CA SER A 234 16.89 -3.90 -25.72
C SER A 234 16.49 -3.53 -24.30
N GLU A 235 15.58 -2.55 -24.11
CA GLU A 235 15.09 -2.16 -22.79
C GLU A 235 14.26 -3.26 -22.13
N ARG A 236 13.42 -3.94 -22.92
CA ARG A 236 12.64 -5.08 -22.44
C ARG A 236 13.57 -6.22 -22.01
N ASP A 237 14.52 -6.59 -22.86
CA ASP A 237 15.43 -7.70 -22.61
C ASP A 237 16.33 -7.41 -21.40
N GLY A 238 16.79 -6.16 -21.24
CA GLY A 238 17.53 -5.71 -20.07
C GLY A 238 16.71 -5.81 -18.78
N ALA A 239 15.46 -5.34 -18.77
CA ALA A 239 14.61 -5.45 -17.57
C ALA A 239 14.28 -6.92 -17.21
N VAL A 240 14.06 -7.78 -18.21
CA VAL A 240 13.85 -9.22 -18.01
C VAL A 240 15.13 -9.90 -17.50
N TYR A 241 16.28 -9.54 -18.06
CA TYR A 241 17.58 -10.02 -17.60
C TYR A 241 17.79 -9.68 -16.13
N ASP A 242 17.60 -8.42 -15.74
CA ASP A 242 17.76 -7.97 -14.36
C ASP A 242 16.77 -8.65 -13.42
N ALA A 243 15.51 -8.81 -13.83
CA ALA A 243 14.49 -9.52 -13.06
C ALA A 243 14.90 -10.96 -12.76
N ARG A 244 15.41 -11.69 -13.77
CA ARG A 244 15.89 -13.07 -13.60
C ARG A 244 17.10 -13.16 -12.69
N HIS A 245 18.04 -12.23 -12.79
CA HIS A 245 19.23 -12.20 -11.93
C HIS A 245 18.85 -11.91 -10.47
N VAL A 246 17.95 -10.96 -10.24
CA VAL A 246 17.40 -10.70 -8.91
C VAL A 246 16.76 -11.96 -8.31
N VAL A 247 15.92 -12.68 -9.07
CA VAL A 247 15.29 -13.91 -8.60
C VAL A 247 16.34 -15.00 -8.33
N ALA A 248 17.37 -15.11 -9.18
CA ALA A 248 18.46 -16.06 -8.98
C ALA A 248 19.28 -15.75 -7.72
N ASP A 249 19.54 -14.48 -7.42
CA ASP A 249 20.24 -14.06 -6.20
C ASP A 249 19.42 -14.38 -4.95
N PHE A 250 18.09 -14.19 -5.01
CA PHE A 250 17.19 -14.66 -3.95
C PHE A 250 17.20 -16.19 -3.81
N ALA A 251 17.23 -16.92 -4.93
CA ALA A 251 17.34 -18.38 -4.90
C ALA A 251 18.63 -18.83 -4.21
N ALA A 252 19.76 -18.17 -4.50
CA ALA A 252 21.03 -18.45 -3.87
C ALA A 252 21.01 -18.17 -2.35
N GLN A 253 20.40 -17.07 -1.92
CA GLN A 253 20.21 -16.78 -0.49
C GLN A 253 19.34 -17.84 0.19
N LEU A 254 18.20 -18.21 -0.41
CA LEU A 254 17.33 -19.24 0.13
C LEU A 254 18.00 -20.62 0.16
N ALA A 255 18.90 -20.92 -0.79
CA ALA A 255 19.66 -22.17 -0.77
C ALA A 255 20.67 -22.23 0.39
N ALA A 256 21.19 -21.08 0.83
CA ALA A 256 22.10 -20.97 1.97
C ALA A 256 21.38 -20.88 3.34
N GLU A 257 20.09 -20.54 3.34
CA GLU A 257 19.27 -20.36 4.55
C GLU A 257 18.83 -21.71 5.15
N PRO A 258 19.14 -21.98 6.43
CA PRO A 258 18.63 -23.17 7.12
C PRO A 258 17.10 -23.22 7.14
N GLY A 259 16.53 -24.37 6.78
CA GLY A 259 15.08 -24.58 6.78
C GLY A 259 14.33 -24.06 5.55
N ALA A 260 14.94 -23.17 4.75
CA ALA A 260 14.32 -22.67 3.53
C ALA A 260 14.03 -23.78 2.50
N ALA A 261 14.90 -24.80 2.39
CA ALA A 261 14.65 -25.94 1.51
C ALA A 261 13.34 -26.69 1.85
N ALA A 262 13.06 -26.90 3.15
CA ALA A 262 11.84 -27.55 3.60
C ALA A 262 10.60 -26.67 3.32
N GLU A 263 10.71 -25.36 3.52
CA GLU A 263 9.62 -24.43 3.26
C GLU A 263 9.33 -24.28 1.76
N MET A 264 10.36 -24.22 0.91
CA MET A 264 10.20 -24.21 -0.54
C MET A 264 9.60 -25.53 -1.06
N ALA A 265 9.94 -26.66 -0.46
CA ALA A 265 9.30 -27.94 -0.74
C ALA A 265 7.81 -27.94 -0.33
N ARG A 266 7.47 -27.34 0.82
CA ARG A 266 6.07 -27.17 1.25
C ARG A 266 5.28 -26.32 0.28
N PHE A 267 5.87 -25.23 -0.24
CA PHE A 267 5.26 -24.39 -1.27
C PHE A 267 5.00 -25.21 -2.54
N ALA A 268 6.00 -25.95 -3.01
CA ALA A 268 5.90 -26.78 -4.21
C ALA A 268 4.83 -27.86 -4.08
N GLU A 269 4.74 -28.55 -2.94
CA GLU A 269 3.73 -29.59 -2.72
C GLU A 269 2.31 -29.01 -2.71
N LYS A 270 2.09 -27.89 -2.02
CA LYS A 270 0.78 -27.19 -2.03
C LYS A 270 0.40 -26.72 -3.45
N ALA A 271 1.38 -26.46 -4.31
CA ALA A 271 1.19 -25.97 -5.67
C ALA A 271 1.42 -27.02 -6.78
N LYS A 272 1.44 -28.32 -6.46
CA LYS A 272 1.77 -29.38 -7.43
C LYS A 272 0.89 -29.41 -8.69
N ALA A 273 -0.34 -28.90 -8.60
CA ALA A 273 -1.26 -28.78 -9.73
C ALA A 273 -0.96 -27.57 -10.64
N VAL A 274 -0.13 -26.62 -10.19
CA VAL A 274 0.21 -25.40 -10.93
C VAL A 274 1.44 -25.65 -11.79
N ARG A 275 1.24 -25.79 -13.10
CA ARG A 275 2.34 -25.98 -14.07
C ARG A 275 3.32 -24.81 -14.00
N GLY A 276 4.62 -25.12 -13.95
CA GLY A 276 5.69 -24.11 -13.94
C GLY A 276 5.73 -23.27 -12.66
N PHE A 277 5.17 -23.77 -11.57
CA PHE A 277 5.27 -23.10 -10.27
C PHE A 277 6.72 -23.06 -9.78
N SER A 278 7.16 -21.87 -9.37
CA SER A 278 8.43 -21.65 -8.69
C SER A 278 8.17 -21.19 -7.25
N PRO A 279 8.59 -21.96 -6.23
CA PRO A 279 8.42 -21.55 -4.84
C PRO A 279 9.25 -20.30 -4.51
N VAL A 280 10.42 -20.15 -5.14
CA VAL A 280 11.27 -18.96 -5.00
C VAL A 280 10.56 -17.72 -5.54
N GLU A 281 10.01 -17.77 -6.76
CA GLU A 281 9.29 -16.62 -7.34
C GLU A 281 8.09 -16.21 -6.48
N GLU A 282 7.34 -17.18 -5.98
CA GLU A 282 6.23 -16.90 -5.05
C GLU A 282 6.76 -16.24 -3.76
N PHE A 283 7.81 -16.79 -3.14
CA PHE A 283 8.40 -16.24 -1.93
C PHE A 283 8.90 -14.79 -2.13
N VAL A 284 9.71 -14.56 -3.16
CA VAL A 284 10.25 -13.25 -3.54
C VAL A 284 9.11 -12.24 -3.68
N MET A 285 8.09 -12.53 -4.49
CA MET A 285 6.97 -11.62 -4.69
C MET A 285 6.20 -11.31 -3.40
N ASN A 286 6.11 -12.27 -2.46
CA ASN A 286 5.50 -12.06 -1.16
C ASN A 286 6.37 -11.18 -0.24
N VAL A 287 7.71 -11.30 -0.28
CA VAL A 287 8.64 -10.39 0.45
C VAL A 287 8.36 -8.94 0.05
N PHE A 288 8.36 -8.66 -1.25
CA PHE A 288 8.15 -7.31 -1.77
C PHE A 288 6.79 -6.73 -1.42
N ALA A 289 5.73 -7.53 -1.60
CA ALA A 289 4.38 -7.09 -1.30
C ALA A 289 4.18 -6.74 0.18
N GLY A 290 4.81 -7.49 1.10
CA GLY A 290 4.66 -7.30 2.54
C GLY A 290 5.55 -6.22 3.13
N VAL A 291 6.83 -6.16 2.72
CA VAL A 291 7.84 -5.29 3.35
C VAL A 291 7.72 -3.86 2.86
N GLU A 292 7.75 -3.65 1.55
CA GLU A 292 7.85 -2.29 0.99
C GLU A 292 6.59 -1.46 1.28
N THR A 293 5.41 -2.06 1.20
CA THR A 293 4.13 -1.37 1.45
C THR A 293 3.97 -0.97 2.92
N THR A 294 4.39 -1.83 3.84
CA THR A 294 4.42 -1.57 5.28
C THR A 294 5.35 -0.40 5.60
N VAL A 295 6.60 -0.46 5.12
CA VAL A 295 7.58 0.61 5.36
C VAL A 295 7.16 1.92 4.70
N ALA A 296 6.63 1.90 3.47
CA ALA A 296 6.12 3.11 2.82
C ALA A 296 5.01 3.78 3.64
N THR A 297 4.13 3.00 4.26
CA THR A 297 3.09 3.53 5.16
C THR A 297 3.73 4.23 6.37
N VAL A 298 4.70 3.61 7.03
CA VAL A 298 5.36 4.19 8.21
C VAL A 298 6.15 5.46 7.83
N LEU A 299 6.79 5.49 6.66
CA LEU A 299 7.46 6.70 6.15
C LEU A 299 6.47 7.85 5.91
N TRP A 300 5.27 7.56 5.41
CA TRP A 300 4.21 8.57 5.32
C TRP A 300 3.72 9.02 6.69
N VAL A 301 3.64 8.12 7.68
CA VAL A 301 3.32 8.52 9.05
C VAL A 301 4.40 9.44 9.61
N ILE A 302 5.70 9.14 9.41
CA ILE A 302 6.82 10.02 9.80
C ILE A 302 6.66 11.42 9.18
N ASP A 303 6.39 11.49 7.88
CA ASP A 303 6.15 12.75 7.17
C ASP A 303 4.93 13.50 7.75
N ARG A 304 3.85 12.81 8.12
CA ARG A 304 2.66 13.43 8.73
C ARG A 304 2.87 13.85 10.18
N LEU A 305 3.60 13.08 10.98
CA LEU A 305 4.01 13.46 12.33
C LEU A 305 4.86 14.73 12.32
N GLY A 306 5.78 14.85 11.37
CA GLY A 306 6.62 16.04 11.22
C GLY A 306 5.86 17.33 10.91
N ALA A 307 4.61 17.23 10.42
CA ALA A 307 3.74 18.37 10.16
C ALA A 307 2.99 18.87 11.41
N ASN A 308 2.93 18.07 12.48
CA ASN A 308 2.23 18.45 13.72
C ASN A 308 2.82 17.76 14.96
N GLU A 309 3.65 18.50 15.70
CA GLU A 309 4.28 18.04 16.95
C GLU A 309 3.26 17.68 18.05
N LYS A 310 2.07 18.29 18.06
CA LYS A 310 1.04 17.93 19.05
C LYS A 310 0.54 16.50 18.87
N VAL A 311 0.44 16.03 17.63
CA VAL A 311 0.04 14.65 17.33
C VAL A 311 1.09 13.67 17.84
N GLN A 312 2.38 13.99 17.69
CA GLN A 312 3.46 13.21 18.28
C GLN A 312 3.33 13.12 19.81
N GLN A 313 3.01 14.23 20.48
CA GLN A 313 2.82 14.24 21.94
C GLN A 313 1.61 13.40 22.36
N ARG A 314 0.47 13.49 21.67
CA ARG A 314 -0.72 12.67 21.98
C ARG A 314 -0.44 11.18 21.86
N ILE A 315 0.31 10.76 20.84
CA ILE A 315 0.72 9.36 20.67
C ILE A 315 1.69 8.95 21.78
N GLN A 316 2.62 9.84 22.16
CA GLN A 316 3.53 9.59 23.28
C GLN A 316 2.74 9.38 24.59
N ASP A 317 1.76 10.24 24.87
CA ASP A 317 0.89 10.14 26.06
C ASP A 317 0.08 8.83 26.05
N GLU A 318 -0.48 8.44 24.90
CA GLU A 318 -1.15 7.14 24.71
C GLU A 318 -0.22 5.97 25.05
N ILE A 319 1.03 6.05 24.60
CA ILE A 319 2.04 5.00 24.81
C ILE A 319 2.44 4.90 26.29
N ASP A 320 2.62 6.03 26.97
CA ASP A 320 3.10 6.11 28.35
C ASP A 320 2.02 5.73 29.36
N THR A 321 0.77 6.12 29.11
CA THR A 321 -0.37 5.78 29.98
C THR A 321 -0.90 4.37 29.77
N GLY A 322 -0.72 3.81 28.56
CA GLY A 322 -1.28 2.51 28.17
C GLY A 322 -2.81 2.45 28.15
N LYS A 323 -3.48 3.60 28.35
CA LYS A 323 -4.94 3.77 28.38
C LYS A 323 -5.29 4.99 27.55
N PRO A 324 -5.39 4.86 26.22
CA PRO A 324 -5.81 5.99 25.40
C PRO A 324 -7.25 6.35 25.70
N ASP A 325 -7.49 7.60 26.12
CA ASP A 325 -8.82 8.22 26.01
C ASP A 325 -9.23 8.38 24.52
N THR A 326 -8.24 8.41 23.61
CA THR A 326 -8.42 8.44 22.16
C THR A 326 -7.30 7.65 21.47
N PRO A 327 -7.62 6.73 20.54
CA PRO A 327 -6.63 5.86 19.89
C PRO A 327 -5.87 6.61 18.78
N TYR A 328 -5.06 7.60 19.14
CA TYR A 328 -4.36 8.48 18.19
C TYR A 328 -3.44 7.70 17.25
N THR A 329 -2.77 6.66 17.74
CA THR A 329 -1.90 5.80 16.92
C THR A 329 -2.67 5.16 15.77
N ASP A 330 -3.81 4.53 16.05
CA ASP A 330 -4.63 3.89 15.01
C ASP A 330 -5.29 4.93 14.10
N CYS A 331 -5.68 6.09 14.64
CA CYS A 331 -6.29 7.17 13.88
C CYS A 331 -5.33 7.74 12.84
N ILE A 332 -4.09 8.12 13.22
CA ILE A 332 -3.11 8.65 12.26
C ILE A 332 -2.69 7.59 11.23
N VAL A 333 -2.59 6.33 11.63
CA VAL A 333 -2.26 5.23 10.71
C VAL A 333 -3.36 5.07 9.66
N ASN A 334 -4.63 5.05 10.08
CA ASN A 334 -5.76 4.94 9.16
C ASN A 334 -5.89 6.19 8.26
N GLU A 335 -5.73 7.39 8.81
CA GLU A 335 -5.76 8.63 8.02
C GLU A 335 -4.60 8.68 7.01
N THR A 336 -3.42 8.19 7.39
CA THR A 336 -2.28 8.07 6.47
C THR A 336 -2.59 7.13 5.33
N MET A 337 -3.15 5.94 5.59
CA MET A 337 -3.53 5.02 4.52
C MET A 337 -4.70 5.55 3.68
N ARG A 338 -5.60 6.38 4.24
CA ARG A 338 -6.69 7.04 3.50
C ARG A 338 -6.14 8.12 2.57
N TYR A 339 -5.27 8.97 3.08
CA TYR A 339 -4.80 10.15 2.35
C TYR A 339 -3.63 9.84 1.42
N LEU A 340 -2.74 8.94 1.82
CA LEU A 340 -1.50 8.53 1.13
C LEU A 340 -1.42 6.99 1.05
N PRO A 341 -2.36 6.33 0.36
CA PRO A 341 -2.34 4.88 0.24
C PRO A 341 -1.06 4.42 -0.47
N PRO A 342 -0.30 3.45 0.08
CA PRO A 342 0.88 2.89 -0.58
C PRO A 342 0.57 2.34 -1.98
N ILE A 343 -0.66 1.89 -2.20
CA ILE A 343 -1.15 1.44 -3.51
C ILE A 343 -2.26 2.42 -3.97
N PRO A 344 -1.92 3.45 -4.77
CA PRO A 344 -2.85 4.53 -5.08
C PRO A 344 -3.93 4.15 -6.10
N PHE A 345 -3.70 3.10 -6.89
CA PHE A 345 -4.66 2.59 -7.85
C PHE A 345 -4.46 1.11 -8.15
N LEU A 346 -5.44 0.51 -8.83
CA LEU A 346 -5.37 -0.84 -9.38
C LEU A 346 -5.74 -0.82 -10.86
N VAL A 347 -5.24 -1.78 -11.62
CA VAL A 347 -5.66 -2.03 -13.01
C VAL A 347 -6.43 -3.34 -13.09
N ARG A 348 -7.49 -3.36 -13.90
CA ARG A 348 -8.26 -4.55 -14.24
C ARG A 348 -8.47 -4.65 -15.75
N GLU A 349 -8.51 -5.88 -16.25
CA GLU A 349 -8.95 -6.19 -17.60
C GLU A 349 -10.37 -6.72 -17.55
N VAL A 350 -11.23 -6.16 -18.39
CA VAL A 350 -12.63 -6.54 -18.52
C VAL A 350 -12.71 -7.86 -19.29
N GLY A 351 -13.26 -8.90 -18.68
CA GLY A 351 -13.31 -10.25 -19.22
C GLY A 351 -14.43 -10.48 -20.25
N ALA A 352 -15.52 -9.72 -20.15
CA ALA A 352 -16.66 -9.77 -21.05
C ALA A 352 -17.30 -8.38 -21.18
N GLU A 353 -17.93 -8.09 -22.31
CA GLU A 353 -18.64 -6.83 -22.52
C GLU A 353 -19.72 -6.63 -21.44
N THR A 354 -19.76 -5.42 -20.87
CA THR A 354 -20.65 -5.09 -19.74
C THR A 354 -20.84 -3.57 -19.65
N SER A 355 -21.77 -3.14 -18.79
CA SER A 355 -21.96 -1.73 -18.44
C SER A 355 -21.86 -1.52 -16.93
N LEU A 356 -21.15 -0.48 -16.50
CA LEU A 356 -21.06 -0.08 -15.10
C LEU A 356 -21.14 1.44 -14.98
N ASP A 357 -21.97 1.94 -14.07
CA ASP A 357 -22.25 3.38 -13.89
C ASP A 357 -22.63 4.10 -15.19
N GLY A 358 -23.42 3.44 -16.05
CA GLY A 358 -23.82 3.96 -17.35
C GLY A 358 -22.70 4.00 -18.41
N ARG A 359 -21.51 3.47 -18.10
CA ARG A 359 -20.36 3.40 -19.03
C ARG A 359 -20.29 2.01 -19.66
N GLN A 360 -20.14 1.95 -20.97
CA GLN A 360 -19.92 0.71 -21.70
C GLN A 360 -18.45 0.28 -21.61
N LEU A 361 -18.23 -0.99 -21.28
CA LEU A 361 -16.92 -1.62 -21.12
C LEU A 361 -16.79 -2.81 -22.06
N ARG A 362 -15.75 -2.83 -22.89
CA ARG A 362 -15.52 -3.89 -23.87
C ARG A 362 -14.66 -5.01 -23.27
N ALA A 363 -14.85 -6.24 -23.73
CA ALA A 363 -13.92 -7.33 -23.40
C ALA A 363 -12.47 -6.97 -23.82
N GLY A 364 -11.49 -7.29 -22.98
CA GLY A 364 -10.08 -6.95 -23.14
C GLY A 364 -9.71 -5.50 -22.79
N GLN A 365 -10.69 -4.63 -22.50
CA GLN A 365 -10.45 -3.25 -22.10
C GLN A 365 -9.78 -3.19 -20.73
N LEU A 366 -8.80 -2.29 -20.57
CA LEU A 366 -8.23 -1.96 -19.27
C LEU A 366 -9.00 -0.82 -18.61
N ILE A 367 -9.27 -0.97 -17.32
CA ILE A 367 -9.86 0.04 -16.46
C ILE A 367 -8.97 0.28 -15.24
N LEU A 368 -9.00 1.50 -14.73
CA LEU A 368 -8.24 1.91 -13.56
C LEU A 368 -9.20 2.16 -12.39
N LEU A 369 -8.87 1.58 -11.24
CA LEU A 369 -9.57 1.79 -9.97
C LEU A 369 -8.75 2.77 -9.12
N SER A 370 -9.27 3.96 -8.86
CA SER A 370 -8.59 4.98 -8.06
C SER A 370 -8.83 4.74 -6.58
N VAL A 371 -7.84 4.20 -5.86
CA VAL A 371 -7.93 4.04 -4.39
C VAL A 371 -7.93 5.41 -3.72
N VAL A 372 -7.11 6.34 -4.23
CA VAL A 372 -7.11 7.76 -3.82
C VAL A 372 -8.50 8.38 -3.95
N GLY A 373 -9.17 8.14 -5.09
CA GLY A 373 -10.50 8.67 -5.35
C GLY A 373 -11.56 8.11 -4.40
N VAL A 374 -11.55 6.79 -4.16
CA VAL A 374 -12.44 6.13 -3.17
C VAL A 374 -12.24 6.72 -1.78
N HIS A 375 -10.98 6.86 -1.35
CA HIS A 375 -10.60 7.36 -0.03
C HIS A 375 -10.83 8.86 0.17
N GLN A 376 -11.03 9.62 -0.90
CA GLN A 376 -11.32 11.06 -0.87
C GLN A 376 -12.71 11.39 -1.42
N HIS A 377 -13.59 10.40 -1.56
CA HIS A 377 -14.92 10.60 -2.13
C HIS A 377 -15.78 11.47 -1.19
N PRO A 378 -16.23 12.67 -1.62
CA PRO A 378 -16.82 13.67 -0.72
C PRO A 378 -18.21 13.29 -0.20
N ALA A 379 -18.87 12.29 -0.81
CA ALA A 379 -20.13 11.75 -0.29
C ALA A 379 -19.93 10.84 0.95
N PHE A 380 -18.71 10.37 1.21
CA PHE A 380 -18.41 9.41 2.29
C PHE A 380 -17.44 9.96 3.35
N TRP A 381 -16.79 11.10 3.08
CA TRP A 381 -15.78 11.69 3.94
C TRP A 381 -16.03 13.18 4.11
N VAL A 382 -16.08 13.65 5.36
CA VAL A 382 -16.14 15.09 5.64
C VAL A 382 -14.75 15.69 5.43
N ASP A 383 -14.67 16.82 4.71
CA ASP A 383 -13.38 17.47 4.41
C ASP A 383 -12.36 16.47 3.80
N SER A 384 -12.82 15.74 2.77
CA SER A 384 -12.16 14.54 2.25
C SER A 384 -10.76 14.78 1.69
N LYS A 385 -10.43 16.02 1.31
CA LYS A 385 -9.13 16.42 0.77
C LYS A 385 -8.17 16.97 1.82
N SER A 386 -8.57 17.01 3.09
CA SER A 386 -7.70 17.39 4.20
C SER A 386 -7.22 16.18 4.96
N PHE A 387 -6.02 16.27 5.53
CA PHE A 387 -5.47 15.27 6.44
C PHE A 387 -5.82 15.64 7.87
N ASP A 388 -6.54 14.77 8.56
CA ASP A 388 -6.91 14.93 9.97
C ASP A 388 -6.44 13.72 10.79
N ALA A 389 -5.35 13.90 11.55
CA ALA A 389 -4.78 12.85 12.41
C ALA A 389 -5.72 12.41 13.55
N SER A 390 -6.82 13.14 13.74
CA SER A 390 -7.88 12.90 14.73
C SER A 390 -9.25 12.76 14.07
N ARG A 391 -9.28 12.27 12.83
CA ARG A 391 -10.52 12.14 12.05
C ARG A 391 -11.59 11.40 12.86
N LYS A 392 -12.70 12.10 13.07
CA LYS A 392 -13.84 11.63 13.88
C LYS A 392 -14.39 10.30 13.38
N GLU A 393 -14.49 10.14 12.06
CA GLU A 393 -14.98 8.91 11.43
C GLU A 393 -14.17 7.68 11.83
N PHE A 394 -12.85 7.81 12.07
CA PHE A 394 -12.01 6.71 12.57
C PHE A 394 -12.12 6.51 14.08
N ILE A 395 -12.21 7.59 14.86
CA ILE A 395 -12.32 7.50 16.33
C ILE A 395 -13.65 6.83 16.72
N GLU A 396 -14.74 7.17 16.04
CA GLU A 396 -16.08 6.66 16.32
C GLU A 396 -16.43 5.40 15.51
N ASP A 397 -15.54 4.96 14.61
CA ASP A 397 -15.75 3.82 13.69
C ASP A 397 -17.03 3.96 12.83
N THR A 398 -17.33 5.18 12.36
CA THR A 398 -18.54 5.54 11.61
C THR A 398 -18.35 5.60 10.09
N TYR A 399 -17.14 5.38 9.58
CA TYR A 399 -16.85 5.41 8.15
C TYR A 399 -17.45 4.23 7.38
N ASP A 400 -17.82 4.45 6.11
CA ASP A 400 -18.25 3.37 5.22
C ASP A 400 -17.05 2.51 4.80
N ARG A 401 -17.13 1.19 5.04
CA ARG A 401 -16.05 0.25 4.71
C ARG A 401 -15.74 0.17 3.21
N ARG A 402 -16.68 0.53 2.33
CA ARG A 402 -16.45 0.64 0.87
C ARG A 402 -15.62 1.88 0.52
N ALA A 403 -15.71 2.93 1.35
CA ALA A 403 -14.97 4.18 1.16
C ALA A 403 -13.58 4.17 1.83
N PHE A 404 -13.26 3.15 2.62
CA PHE A 404 -11.94 2.92 3.21
C PHE A 404 -11.42 1.50 2.92
N ILE A 405 -10.68 1.38 1.82
CA ILE A 405 -10.15 0.09 1.31
C ILE A 405 -8.60 0.01 1.29
N PRO A 406 -7.87 0.34 2.37
CA PRO A 406 -6.40 0.39 2.37
C PRO A 406 -5.74 -0.97 2.07
N PHE A 407 -6.47 -2.07 2.30
CA PHE A 407 -6.04 -3.44 1.99
C PHE A 407 -6.93 -4.12 0.93
N LEU A 408 -7.68 -3.30 0.18
CA LEU A 408 -8.75 -3.72 -0.73
C LEU A 408 -9.88 -4.48 -0.01
N THR A 409 -10.84 -4.99 -0.79
CA THR A 409 -11.96 -5.82 -0.32
C THR A 409 -12.25 -6.94 -1.32
N GLY A 410 -13.14 -7.86 -0.95
CA GLY A 410 -13.52 -9.01 -1.76
C GLY A 410 -12.47 -10.12 -1.81
N PRO A 411 -12.59 -11.07 -2.76
CA PRO A 411 -11.73 -12.26 -2.82
C PRO A 411 -10.24 -11.93 -2.94
N ARG A 412 -9.91 -10.78 -3.56
CA ARG A 412 -8.54 -10.33 -3.81
C ARG A 412 -7.99 -9.38 -2.73
N MET A 413 -8.62 -9.33 -1.56
CA MET A 413 -8.09 -8.56 -0.42
C MET A 413 -6.66 -8.99 -0.06
N CYS A 414 -5.88 -8.07 0.51
CA CYS A 414 -4.50 -8.33 0.91
C CYS A 414 -4.41 -9.50 1.89
N GLY A 415 -3.59 -10.51 1.57
CA GLY A 415 -3.40 -11.70 2.43
C GLY A 415 -2.70 -11.37 3.76
N GLY A 416 -1.86 -10.33 3.77
CA GLY A 416 -1.14 -9.84 4.94
C GLY A 416 -1.85 -8.74 5.72
N ALA A 417 -3.13 -8.45 5.45
CA ALA A 417 -3.82 -7.26 5.98
C ALA A 417 -3.84 -7.15 7.52
N ARG A 418 -3.82 -8.27 8.24
CA ARG A 418 -3.75 -8.27 9.72
C ARG A 418 -2.33 -8.02 10.20
N LEU A 419 -1.34 -8.69 9.58
CA LEU A 419 0.07 -8.54 9.91
C LEU A 419 0.55 -7.12 9.61
N GLY A 420 0.24 -6.57 8.43
CA GLY A 420 0.61 -5.21 8.05
C GLY A 420 0.04 -4.14 8.99
N ARG A 421 -1.21 -4.29 9.47
CA ARG A 421 -1.77 -3.38 10.50
C ARG A 421 -1.02 -3.46 11.81
N LEU A 422 -0.69 -4.68 12.25
CA LEU A 422 0.11 -4.91 13.46
C LEU A 422 1.49 -4.25 13.31
N GLU A 423 2.21 -4.55 12.22
CA GLU A 423 3.53 -4.00 11.94
C GLU A 423 3.53 -2.47 11.89
N VAL A 424 2.64 -1.86 11.09
CA VAL A 424 2.58 -0.38 10.98
C VAL A 424 2.31 0.25 12.35
N ARG A 425 1.37 -0.28 13.13
CA ARG A 425 1.04 0.26 14.46
C ARG A 425 2.24 0.17 15.41
N GLU A 426 2.86 -1.00 15.54
CA GLU A 426 4.00 -1.15 16.45
C GLU A 426 5.23 -0.37 15.98
N ALA A 427 5.45 -0.26 14.66
CA ALA A 427 6.50 0.59 14.09
C ALA A 427 6.28 2.07 14.44
N VAL A 428 5.04 2.57 14.29
CA VAL A 428 4.67 3.96 14.65
C VAL A 428 4.92 4.24 16.13
N ARG A 429 4.53 3.30 17.01
CA ARG A 429 4.80 3.43 18.45
C ARG A 429 6.29 3.47 18.74
N ALA A 430 7.08 2.62 18.07
CA ALA A 430 8.52 2.57 18.26
C ALA A 430 9.23 3.85 17.77
N ILE A 431 8.83 4.42 16.63
CA ILE A 431 9.43 5.68 16.14
C ILE A 431 9.06 6.87 17.03
N VAL A 432 7.82 6.97 17.53
CA VAL A 432 7.39 8.09 18.39
C VAL A 432 8.13 8.04 19.73
N ARG A 433 8.34 6.85 20.29
CA ARG A 433 9.11 6.67 21.53
C ARG A 433 10.56 7.14 21.45
N GLN A 434 11.17 7.01 20.28
CA GLN A 434 12.63 7.17 20.13
C GLN A 434 13.03 8.44 19.40
N PHE A 435 12.11 9.04 18.64
CA PHE A 435 12.40 10.16 17.78
C PHE A 435 11.33 11.25 17.86
N THR A 436 11.73 12.45 17.46
CA THR A 436 10.86 13.56 17.12
C THR A 436 11.10 13.95 15.67
N PHE A 437 10.02 14.39 15.02
CA PHE A 437 10.02 14.74 13.60
C PHE A 437 9.58 16.18 13.43
N LYS A 438 10.22 16.89 12.50
CA LYS A 438 9.82 18.25 12.13
C LYS A 438 9.99 18.47 10.64
N ARG A 439 8.94 18.90 9.96
CA ARG A 439 9.01 19.26 8.54
C ARG A 439 9.65 20.64 8.34
N ALA A 440 10.42 20.78 7.27
CA ALA A 440 10.99 22.04 6.81
C ALA A 440 10.07 22.78 5.83
N ASP A 441 9.17 22.07 5.15
CA ASP A 441 8.13 22.65 4.30
C ASP A 441 6.84 21.82 4.35
N ASP A 442 5.72 22.39 3.91
CA ASP A 442 4.43 21.69 3.85
C ASP A 442 4.24 20.89 2.56
N VAL A 443 5.21 20.92 1.63
CA VAL A 443 5.10 20.35 0.28
C VAL A 443 5.23 18.83 0.30
N ILE A 444 4.16 18.15 -0.12
CA ILE A 444 4.15 16.69 -0.26
C ILE A 444 4.81 16.31 -1.59
N ARG A 445 5.87 15.49 -1.51
CA ARG A 445 6.58 14.94 -2.68
C ARG A 445 6.63 13.42 -2.55
N PHE A 446 6.42 12.71 -3.65
CA PHE A 446 6.42 11.25 -3.66
C PHE A 446 7.17 10.64 -4.83
N ASP A 447 7.53 9.37 -4.66
CA ASP A 447 8.10 8.50 -5.67
C ASP A 447 7.26 7.22 -5.75
N TYR A 448 6.59 7.03 -6.90
CA TYR A 448 5.80 5.86 -7.21
C TYR A 448 6.58 4.90 -8.12
N GLY A 449 6.82 3.69 -7.63
CA GLY A 449 7.36 2.57 -8.41
C GLY A 449 6.45 1.35 -8.32
N LEU A 450 6.45 0.71 -7.15
CA LEU A 450 5.46 -0.29 -6.76
C LEU A 450 4.56 0.26 -5.66
N ALA A 451 5.16 0.66 -4.55
CA ALA A 451 4.51 1.44 -3.48
C ALA A 451 4.81 2.94 -3.62
N LEU A 452 3.80 3.76 -3.32
CA LEU A 452 3.89 5.21 -3.17
C LEU A 452 4.63 5.52 -1.86
N ARG A 453 5.82 6.10 -1.96
CA ARG A 453 6.63 6.53 -0.79
C ARG A 453 6.91 8.03 -0.83
N PRO A 454 7.26 8.67 0.30
CA PRO A 454 7.84 10.01 0.26
C PRO A 454 9.07 10.04 -0.65
N ALA A 455 9.23 11.11 -1.43
CA ALA A 455 10.40 11.27 -2.29
C ALA A 455 11.69 11.37 -1.44
N ALA A 456 12.81 10.90 -2.00
CA ALA A 456 14.12 11.09 -1.39
C ALA A 456 14.39 12.59 -1.20
N GLY A 457 14.92 12.98 -0.03
CA GLY A 457 15.07 14.40 0.32
C GLY A 457 13.78 15.09 0.80
N SER A 458 12.74 14.33 1.13
CA SER A 458 11.60 14.85 1.89
C SER A 458 12.09 15.60 3.14
N SER A 459 11.49 16.77 3.35
CA SER A 459 11.99 17.82 4.24
C SER A 459 11.75 17.49 5.73
N VAL A 460 11.97 16.27 6.20
CA VAL A 460 11.74 15.88 7.61
C VAL A 460 13.08 15.86 8.36
N ALA A 461 13.26 16.81 9.25
CA ALA A 461 14.30 16.76 10.27
C ALA A 461 13.92 15.74 11.34
N VAL A 462 14.92 14.95 11.75
CA VAL A 462 14.79 13.88 12.75
C VAL A 462 15.70 14.23 13.92
N ALA A 463 15.19 14.13 15.15
CA ALA A 463 15.99 14.19 16.35
C ALA A 463 15.67 13.00 17.26
N ARG A 464 16.69 12.39 17.87
CA ARG A 464 16.48 11.35 18.89
C ARG A 464 15.93 12.00 20.16
N ARG A 465 15.00 11.32 20.82
CA ARG A 465 14.45 11.72 22.12
C ARG A 465 15.43 11.49 23.26
#